data_AF-A0A224XPT4-F1
#
_entry.id   AF-A0A224XPT4-F1
#
_cell.length_a   1.000
_cell.length_b   1.000
_cell.length_c   1.000
_cell.angle_alpha   90.00
_cell.angle_beta   90.00
_cell.angle_gamma   90.00
#
_symmetry.space_group_name_H-M   'P 1'
#
loop_
_entity.id
_entity.type
_entity.pdbx_description
1 polymer ?
#
loop_
_entity_poly.entity_id
_entity_poly.type
_entity_poly.pdbx_seq_one_letter_code
_entity_poly.pdbx_strand_id
1 'polypeptide(L)'
;VKALVMSHGVTGYLSLEQESILTPTRAVLNITRVMDPVLGGFRIHTLPALPPIDGSPVLDQCRQISNVYNPTDKGIAANAPVPGVDSQDRYAVGDVSGKIGYAGEREWDVFLPLIGKHSVVHRSLVIYRNGESGVEEPWICSTLTRYLWDHPEYKMPIITAEAFYRYPLVGRIIFHQPAKPYFGETTILVEGLVYSDGTSLNTTHEHRWGIHINPPGKDYFNWTARCVSAGAVFNPYKVNETVNAESVVGDLSTRLIHLVISGSKRAIHESRTLFTLDNLPLTGLNSILGKSLVIFDDHGPKARGDRLACSKITSIFRRKAVARNWFGNGFPTSVSGKIEFYQQTEYGITDIEMNIEGLEDIGDYQITKTPVLEILEFPCEETTLYGVYNPHSANPQLAARHQGATPDQLPVGDLSGKFGQLLGYSSVQKVGHNDSNLMIFGQTSIIGRSLIFVSHTTGRRW
;
A
#
# COMPACT_ATOMS: atom_id res chain seq x y z
N VAL A 1 8.53 -4.48 11.29
CA VAL A 1 8.04 -3.68 10.14
C VAL A 1 9.12 -3.68 9.09
N LYS A 2 8.81 -3.86 7.80
CA LYS A 2 9.80 -3.86 6.73
C LYS A 2 9.31 -3.07 5.53
N ALA A 3 10.22 -2.39 4.85
CA ALA A 3 10.05 -1.88 3.50
C ALA A 3 10.99 -2.66 2.58
N LEU A 4 10.44 -3.32 1.56
CA LEU A 4 11.23 -4.09 0.59
C LEU A 4 11.59 -3.19 -0.60
N VAL A 5 12.85 -3.24 -1.01
CA VAL A 5 13.40 -2.44 -2.11
C VAL A 5 13.71 -3.40 -3.24
N MET A 6 13.01 -3.26 -4.36
CA MET A 6 13.14 -4.12 -5.54
C MET A 6 12.78 -3.30 -6.77
N SER A 7 13.57 -2.25 -7.06
CA SER A 7 13.33 -1.37 -8.20
C SER A 7 14.61 -0.80 -8.78
N HIS A 8 14.61 -0.50 -10.08
CA HIS A 8 15.71 0.15 -10.79
C HIS A 8 17.06 -0.57 -10.61
N GLY A 9 17.05 -1.90 -10.55
CA GLY A 9 18.24 -2.73 -10.31
C GLY A 9 18.69 -2.77 -8.84
N VAL A 10 18.07 -2.00 -7.96
CA VAL A 10 18.37 -1.99 -6.52
C VAL A 10 17.47 -2.98 -5.80
N THR A 11 18.11 -3.90 -5.08
CA THR A 11 17.44 -4.87 -4.21
C THR A 11 17.85 -4.65 -2.75
N GLY A 12 16.97 -4.99 -1.81
CA GLY A 12 17.25 -4.81 -0.40
C GLY A 12 16.01 -4.63 0.46
N TYR A 13 16.21 -4.17 1.69
CA TYR A 13 15.15 -3.83 2.62
C TYR A 13 15.64 -2.88 3.71
N LEU A 14 14.68 -2.15 4.30
CA LEU A 14 14.82 -1.55 5.63
C LEU A 14 13.94 -2.35 6.60
N SER A 15 14.53 -2.92 7.64
CA SER A 15 13.83 -3.61 8.71
C SER A 15 13.82 -2.74 9.95
N LEU A 16 12.63 -2.45 10.46
CA LEU A 16 12.41 -1.70 11.69
C LEU A 16 11.70 -2.59 12.71
N GLU A 17 12.24 -2.66 13.91
CA GLU A 17 11.78 -3.54 14.97
C GLU A 17 11.70 -2.79 16.28
N GLN A 18 10.57 -2.91 16.97
CA GLN A 18 10.33 -2.25 18.24
C GLN A 18 9.48 -3.19 19.09
N GLU A 19 9.98 -3.58 20.27
CA GLU A 19 9.29 -4.50 21.17
C GLU A 19 8.13 -3.81 21.91
N SER A 20 8.35 -2.56 22.34
CA SER A 20 7.35 -1.75 23.03
C SER A 20 7.54 -0.25 22.78
N ILE A 21 6.57 0.56 23.21
CA ILE A 21 6.67 2.02 23.10
C ILE A 21 7.86 2.62 23.88
N LEU A 22 8.41 1.89 24.85
CA LEU A 22 9.53 2.35 25.69
C LEU A 22 10.90 1.91 25.16
N THR A 23 10.93 1.02 24.17
CA THR A 23 12.18 0.52 23.59
C THR A 23 12.56 1.31 22.34
N PRO A 24 13.85 1.55 22.11
CA PRO A 24 14.32 2.11 20.85
C PRO A 24 13.93 1.20 19.69
N THR A 25 13.79 1.79 18.51
CA THR A 25 13.53 1.03 17.29
C THR A 25 14.86 0.56 16.73
N ARG A 26 15.05 -0.75 16.63
CA ARG A 26 16.17 -1.32 15.89
C ARG A 26 15.93 -1.10 14.39
N ALA A 27 16.89 -0.53 13.69
CA ALA A 27 16.83 -0.19 12.28
C ALA A 27 17.99 -0.87 11.54
N VAL A 28 17.67 -1.82 10.67
CA VAL A 28 18.65 -2.57 9.86
C VAL A 28 18.40 -2.27 8.40
N LEU A 29 19.35 -1.61 7.76
CA LEU A 29 19.34 -1.34 6.33
C LEU A 29 20.24 -2.34 5.60
N ASN A 30 19.69 -3.01 4.60
CA ASN A 30 20.46 -3.86 3.70
C ASN A 30 20.07 -3.52 2.27
N ILE A 31 20.99 -2.93 1.50
CA ILE A 31 20.78 -2.59 0.09
C ILE A 31 21.96 -3.13 -0.70
N THR A 32 21.66 -3.97 -1.69
CA THR A 32 22.61 -4.42 -2.71
C THR A 32 22.60 -3.42 -3.87
N ARG A 33 23.74 -2.74 -4.07
CA ARG A 33 23.90 -1.64 -5.01
C ARG A 33 24.19 -2.09 -6.44
N VAL A 34 23.64 -1.32 -7.38
CA VAL A 34 24.20 -1.11 -8.73
C VAL A 34 25.14 0.09 -8.66
N MET A 35 26.23 0.07 -9.43
CA MET A 35 27.33 1.04 -9.38
C MET A 35 26.91 2.48 -9.73
N ASP A 36 25.80 2.67 -10.45
CA ASP A 36 25.23 3.96 -10.84
C ASP A 36 23.69 3.93 -10.76
N PRO A 37 23.01 5.01 -10.33
CA PRO A 37 23.54 6.28 -9.81
C PRO A 37 24.02 6.21 -8.35
N VAL A 38 24.83 7.20 -7.95
CA VAL A 38 25.25 7.38 -6.55
C VAL A 38 24.01 7.63 -5.67
N LEU A 39 23.82 6.75 -4.69
CA LEU A 39 22.78 6.89 -3.68
C LEU A 39 23.00 8.19 -2.88
N GLY A 40 21.94 8.96 -2.73
CA GLY A 40 21.87 10.04 -1.74
C GLY A 40 21.47 9.46 -0.38
N GLY A 41 20.48 10.06 0.26
CA GLY A 41 19.88 9.61 1.51
C GLY A 41 18.69 8.66 1.35
N PHE A 42 18.18 8.20 2.49
CA PHE A 42 16.95 7.43 2.56
C PHE A 42 16.08 7.97 3.71
N ARG A 43 14.82 8.27 3.39
CA ARG A 43 13.91 8.98 4.29
C ARG A 43 12.52 8.37 4.25
N ILE A 44 11.76 8.55 5.30
CA ILE A 44 10.35 8.15 5.38
C ILE A 44 9.50 9.38 5.13
N HIS A 45 8.62 9.29 4.15
CA HIS A 45 7.69 10.37 3.77
C HIS A 45 6.35 10.21 4.45
N THR A 46 5.51 11.24 4.37
CA THR A 46 4.27 11.30 5.13
C THR A 46 3.22 10.31 4.60
N LEU A 47 3.15 10.07 3.30
CA LEU A 47 2.12 9.23 2.69
C LEU A 47 2.73 8.01 1.99
N PRO A 48 2.04 6.86 1.93
CA PRO A 48 2.40 5.83 0.97
C PRO A 48 2.22 6.37 -0.46
N ALA A 49 3.09 5.90 -1.36
CA ALA A 49 2.99 6.23 -2.77
C ALA A 49 1.64 5.80 -3.36
N LEU A 50 1.14 6.57 -4.34
CA LEU A 50 -0.07 6.18 -5.03
C LEU A 50 0.14 4.87 -5.79
N PRO A 51 -0.83 3.94 -5.73
CA PRO A 51 -0.76 2.68 -6.45
C PRO A 51 -0.92 2.91 -7.96
N PRO A 52 -0.21 2.17 -8.83
CA PRO A 52 -0.25 2.33 -10.28
C PRO A 52 -1.50 1.71 -10.90
N ILE A 53 -2.69 2.26 -10.58
CA ILE A 53 -3.99 1.72 -10.99
C ILE A 53 -4.51 2.24 -12.34
N ASP A 54 -3.91 3.32 -12.86
CA ASP A 54 -4.42 4.11 -13.99
C ASP A 54 -3.99 3.60 -15.37
N GLY A 55 -3.29 2.46 -15.44
CA GLY A 55 -2.84 1.88 -16.70
C GLY A 55 -1.70 2.66 -17.37
N SER A 56 -1.07 3.60 -16.64
CA SER A 56 0.06 4.37 -17.17
C SER A 56 1.18 3.44 -17.65
N PRO A 57 1.75 3.67 -18.85
CA PRO A 57 2.89 2.90 -19.34
C PRO A 57 4.15 3.17 -18.51
N VAL A 58 4.25 4.38 -17.91
CA VAL A 58 5.35 4.77 -17.02
C VAL A 58 4.93 4.53 -15.57
N LEU A 59 5.72 3.72 -14.87
CA LEU A 59 5.53 3.40 -13.46
C LEU A 59 6.23 4.47 -12.60
N ASP A 60 5.50 5.49 -12.17
CA ASP A 60 5.99 6.45 -11.16
C ASP A 60 5.75 5.89 -9.76
N GLN A 61 6.80 5.28 -9.19
CA GLN A 61 6.73 4.63 -7.89
C GLN A 61 6.66 5.60 -6.71
N CYS A 62 7.01 6.88 -6.90
CA CYS A 62 7.10 7.88 -5.84
C CYS A 62 5.98 8.94 -5.92
N ARG A 63 4.89 8.63 -6.64
CA ARG A 63 3.79 9.57 -6.88
C ARG A 63 3.06 9.96 -5.59
N GLN A 64 2.97 11.27 -5.34
CA GLN A 64 2.22 11.88 -4.22
C GLN A 64 2.57 11.33 -2.83
N ILE A 65 3.83 11.02 -2.57
CA ILE A 65 4.36 10.62 -1.25
C ILE A 65 4.34 11.74 -0.19
N SER A 66 4.10 12.99 -0.61
CA SER A 66 4.21 14.20 0.22
C SER A 66 5.65 14.41 0.75
N ASN A 67 5.83 15.23 1.77
CA ASN A 67 7.14 15.59 2.34
C ASN A 67 7.67 14.52 3.30
N VAL A 68 8.96 14.63 3.64
CA VAL A 68 9.61 13.86 4.72
C VAL A 68 8.77 13.99 6.00
N TYR A 69 8.51 12.85 6.65
CA TYR A 69 7.69 12.82 7.85
C TYR A 69 8.39 13.53 9.01
N ASN A 70 7.85 14.68 9.42
CA ASN A 70 8.51 15.57 10.38
C ASN A 70 7.53 16.20 11.38
N PRO A 71 6.93 15.40 12.28
CA PRO A 71 6.03 15.92 13.32
C PRO A 71 6.74 16.80 14.36
N THR A 72 8.08 16.80 14.37
CA THR A 72 8.94 17.52 15.34
C THR A 72 9.55 18.80 14.78
N ASP A 73 9.17 19.20 13.55
CA ASP A 73 9.58 20.43 12.87
C ASP A 73 11.11 20.66 12.86
N LYS A 74 11.87 19.61 12.52
CA LYS A 74 13.33 19.67 12.41
C LYS A 74 13.79 20.05 11.00
N GLY A 75 15.03 20.51 10.86
CA GLY A 75 15.62 20.76 9.54
C GLY A 75 15.68 19.48 8.70
N ILE A 76 15.45 19.61 7.39
CA ILE A 76 15.53 18.52 6.40
C ILE A 76 16.51 18.89 5.29
N ALA A 77 17.06 17.88 4.60
CA ALA A 77 18.01 18.03 3.50
C ALA A 77 19.17 18.98 3.88
N ALA A 78 19.40 20.07 3.13
CA ALA A 78 20.49 21.01 3.38
C ALA A 78 20.42 21.71 4.76
N ASN A 79 19.24 21.77 5.37
CA ASN A 79 19.05 22.35 6.70
C ASN A 79 19.16 21.31 7.82
N ALA A 80 19.28 20.02 7.49
CA ALA A 80 19.50 18.96 8.47
C ALA A 80 20.97 18.95 8.92
N PRO A 81 21.27 18.49 10.15
CA PRO A 81 22.64 18.26 10.57
C PRO A 81 23.36 17.23 9.70
N VAL A 82 24.69 17.18 9.78
CA VAL A 82 25.48 16.18 9.07
C VAL A 82 25.07 14.77 9.53
N PRO A 83 24.74 13.84 8.63
CA PRO A 83 24.29 12.50 8.99
C PRO A 83 25.24 11.76 9.95
N GLY A 84 24.69 11.15 10.99
CA GLY A 84 25.43 10.33 11.95
C GLY A 84 26.31 11.09 12.94
N VAL A 85 26.41 12.42 12.84
CA VAL A 85 27.28 13.24 13.69
C VAL A 85 26.56 13.70 14.96
N ASP A 86 25.33 14.21 14.82
CA ASP A 86 24.56 14.74 15.95
C ASP A 86 23.73 13.65 16.67
N SER A 87 23.12 14.06 17.78
CA SER A 87 22.13 13.25 18.50
C SER A 87 20.84 13.10 17.68
N GLN A 88 20.18 11.94 17.81
CA GLN A 88 19.07 11.53 16.95
C GLN A 88 17.83 12.45 17.04
N ASP A 89 17.65 13.17 18.16
CA ASP A 89 16.57 14.14 18.39
C ASP A 89 16.69 15.43 17.55
N ARG A 90 17.85 15.66 16.92
CA ARG A 90 18.11 16.81 16.06
C ARG A 90 17.60 16.63 14.63
N TYR A 91 17.28 15.39 14.23
CA TYR A 91 16.80 15.05 12.89
C TYR A 91 15.29 14.88 12.88
N ALA A 92 14.68 15.10 11.72
CA ALA A 92 13.26 14.80 11.51
C ALA A 92 12.98 13.31 11.75
N VAL A 93 11.80 12.96 12.25
CA VAL A 93 11.43 11.55 12.52
C VAL A 93 11.63 10.66 11.30
N GLY A 94 11.34 11.15 10.10
CA GLY A 94 11.52 10.43 8.85
C GLY A 94 12.93 10.51 8.24
N ASP A 95 13.88 11.30 8.78
CA ASP A 95 15.23 11.39 8.22
C ASP A 95 16.13 10.24 8.71
N VAL A 96 15.90 9.05 8.16
CA VAL A 96 16.55 7.82 8.62
C VAL A 96 18.06 7.87 8.37
N SER A 97 18.48 8.19 7.13
CA SER A 97 19.91 8.34 6.81
C SER A 97 20.61 9.39 7.68
N GLY A 98 19.93 10.49 8.03
CA GLY A 98 20.47 11.49 8.96
C GLY A 98 20.82 10.90 10.33
N LYS A 99 19.98 10.01 10.85
CA LYS A 99 20.12 9.46 12.20
C LYS A 99 21.02 8.23 12.30
N ILE A 100 20.93 7.32 11.33
CA ILE A 100 21.67 6.05 11.34
C ILE A 100 22.91 6.06 10.43
N GLY A 101 23.09 7.12 9.64
CA GLY A 101 24.17 7.28 8.66
C GLY A 101 23.85 6.64 7.31
N TYR A 102 24.65 6.94 6.28
CA TYR A 102 24.39 6.49 4.91
C TYR A 102 24.66 5.01 4.68
N ALA A 103 25.54 4.40 5.48
CA ALA A 103 25.85 2.98 5.43
C ALA A 103 25.11 2.17 6.50
N GLY A 104 24.26 2.80 7.31
CA GLY A 104 23.60 2.14 8.43
C GLY A 104 24.57 1.86 9.58
N GLU A 105 25.47 2.80 9.85
CA GLU A 105 26.51 2.73 10.88
C GLU A 105 25.93 2.56 12.30
N ARG A 106 24.67 2.95 12.51
CA ARG A 106 23.92 2.71 13.76
C ARG A 106 22.74 1.77 13.49
N GLU A 107 22.55 0.77 14.35
CA GLU A 107 21.46 -0.20 14.23
C GLU A 107 20.20 0.14 15.05
N TRP A 108 20.12 1.30 15.70
CA TRP A 108 18.99 1.67 16.55
C TRP A 108 18.68 3.17 16.50
N ASP A 109 17.42 3.54 16.75
CA ASP A 109 16.92 4.90 16.81
C ASP A 109 15.81 5.05 17.87
N VAL A 110 16.02 5.95 18.83
CA VAL A 110 15.06 6.24 19.92
C VAL A 110 13.89 7.12 19.41
N PHE A 111 14.07 7.85 18.32
CA PHE A 111 13.11 8.83 17.77
C PHE A 111 12.48 8.37 16.45
N LEU A 112 12.32 7.05 16.28
CA LEU A 112 11.64 6.43 15.13
C LEU A 112 10.54 5.47 15.61
N PRO A 113 9.41 5.97 16.12
CA PRO A 113 8.37 5.13 16.70
C PRO A 113 7.66 4.27 15.65
N LEU A 114 7.40 2.99 15.97
CA LEU A 114 6.51 2.10 15.20
C LEU A 114 5.11 1.98 15.82
N ILE A 115 4.94 2.55 17.01
CA ILE A 115 3.71 2.55 17.81
C ILE A 115 3.43 4.01 18.21
N GLY A 116 2.15 4.38 18.22
CA GLY A 116 1.66 5.68 18.65
C GLY A 116 1.25 6.59 17.49
N LYS A 117 0.73 7.77 17.85
CA LYS A 117 0.30 8.84 16.92
C LYS A 117 1.38 9.22 15.89
N HIS A 118 2.65 9.09 16.26
CA HIS A 118 3.79 9.42 15.40
C HIS A 118 4.39 8.21 14.66
N SER A 119 3.71 7.06 14.68
CA SER A 119 4.18 5.86 14.02
C SER A 119 4.51 6.09 12.54
N VAL A 120 5.64 5.52 12.10
CA VAL A 120 6.05 5.51 10.69
C VAL A 120 5.46 4.36 9.88
N VAL A 121 4.66 3.50 10.51
CA VAL A 121 4.03 2.35 9.82
C VAL A 121 3.06 2.84 8.73
N HIS A 122 3.01 2.10 7.62
CA HIS A 122 2.18 2.40 6.44
C HIS A 122 2.57 3.66 5.65
N ARG A 123 3.67 4.32 6.04
CA ARG A 123 4.31 5.39 5.28
C ARG A 123 5.31 4.84 4.27
N SER A 124 5.80 5.65 3.34
CA SER A 124 6.79 5.21 2.35
C SER A 124 8.23 5.48 2.80
N LEU A 125 9.07 4.46 2.78
CA LEU A 125 10.51 4.62 2.63
C LEU A 125 10.81 5.15 1.23
N VAL A 126 11.71 6.11 1.14
CA VAL A 126 12.14 6.76 -0.10
C VAL A 126 13.65 6.73 -0.13
N ILE A 127 14.21 6.11 -1.16
CA ILE A 127 15.64 6.16 -1.48
C ILE A 127 15.84 7.28 -2.49
N TYR A 128 16.78 8.16 -2.18
CA TYR A 128 17.16 9.26 -3.05
C TYR A 128 18.35 8.89 -3.91
N ARG A 129 18.40 9.48 -5.10
CA ARG A 129 19.61 9.50 -5.94
C ARG A 129 20.13 10.93 -6.02
N ASN A 130 21.43 11.08 -6.16
CA ASN A 130 22.01 12.37 -6.51
C ASN A 130 21.77 12.64 -8.00
N GLY A 131 21.00 13.68 -8.32
CA GLY A 131 20.83 14.14 -9.69
C GLY A 131 22.13 14.74 -10.24
N GLU A 132 22.16 15.00 -11.55
CA GLU A 132 23.32 15.63 -12.23
C GLU A 132 23.65 17.02 -11.66
N SER A 133 22.65 17.70 -11.08
CA SER A 133 22.78 18.98 -10.39
C SER A 133 23.34 18.88 -8.97
N GLY A 134 23.55 17.66 -8.45
CA GLY A 134 23.91 17.41 -7.06
C GLY A 134 22.75 17.50 -6.07
N VAL A 135 21.52 17.73 -6.55
CA VAL A 135 20.31 17.74 -5.70
C VAL A 135 19.76 16.33 -5.57
N GLU A 136 19.39 15.94 -4.36
CA GLU A 136 18.76 14.66 -4.09
C GLU A 136 17.32 14.62 -4.62
N GLU A 137 17.02 13.62 -5.45
CA GLU A 137 15.67 13.39 -5.99
C GLU A 137 15.12 12.05 -5.50
N PRO A 138 13.81 11.98 -5.12
CA PRO A 138 13.15 10.71 -4.83
C PRO A 138 13.30 9.75 -6.01
N TRP A 139 13.79 8.54 -5.75
CA TRP A 139 14.07 7.56 -6.80
C TRP A 139 13.28 6.26 -6.63
N ILE A 140 13.35 5.64 -5.45
CA ILE A 140 12.65 4.38 -5.17
C ILE A 140 11.78 4.57 -3.94
N CYS A 141 10.52 4.14 -4.02
CA CYS A 141 9.57 4.27 -2.92
C CYS A 141 8.95 2.92 -2.55
N SER A 142 8.85 2.64 -1.26
CA SER A 142 8.31 1.37 -0.74
C SER A 142 7.55 1.58 0.56
N THR A 143 6.37 0.96 0.69
CA THR A 143 5.51 1.10 1.87
C THR A 143 6.00 0.26 3.04
N LEU A 144 6.13 0.87 4.22
CA LEU A 144 6.48 0.21 5.47
C LEU A 144 5.33 -0.69 5.95
N THR A 145 5.54 -2.00 5.82
CA THR A 145 4.52 -3.03 6.08
C THR A 145 4.85 -3.85 7.34
N ARG A 146 3.82 -4.29 8.08
CA ARG A 146 4.01 -5.16 9.24
C ARG A 146 4.16 -6.62 8.79
N TYR A 147 5.12 -7.32 9.38
CA TYR A 147 5.38 -8.76 9.19
C TYR A 147 5.24 -9.47 10.54
N LEU A 148 4.97 -10.76 10.51
CA LEU A 148 4.97 -11.58 11.72
C LEU A 148 6.39 -11.70 12.27
N TRP A 149 6.50 -11.75 13.59
CA TRP A 149 7.78 -11.85 14.30
C TRP A 149 8.40 -13.24 14.16
N ASP A 150 7.57 -14.26 14.37
CA ASP A 150 7.91 -15.68 14.34
C ASP A 150 8.06 -16.23 12.91
N HIS A 151 7.37 -15.61 11.95
CA HIS A 151 7.41 -15.99 10.54
C HIS A 151 7.64 -14.75 9.64
N PRO A 152 8.89 -14.27 9.52
CA PRO A 152 9.23 -12.99 8.89
C PRO A 152 8.95 -12.92 7.37
N GLU A 153 8.61 -14.04 6.75
CA GLU A 153 8.16 -14.19 5.36
C GLU A 153 6.68 -13.82 5.17
N TYR A 154 5.87 -13.87 6.24
CA TYR A 154 4.45 -13.53 6.16
C TYR A 154 4.18 -12.12 6.64
N LYS A 155 3.41 -11.38 5.84
CA LYS A 155 2.81 -10.11 6.27
C LYS A 155 1.84 -10.38 7.41
N MET A 156 1.83 -9.47 8.36
CA MET A 156 0.85 -9.47 9.45
C MET A 156 -0.55 -9.33 8.85
N PRO A 157 -1.52 -10.19 9.20
CA PRO A 157 -2.89 -10.05 8.72
C PRO A 157 -3.50 -8.72 9.18
N ILE A 158 -4.09 -7.98 8.25
CA ILE A 158 -4.72 -6.69 8.50
C ILE A 158 -6.22 -6.82 8.22
N ILE A 159 -7.02 -6.18 9.08
CA ILE A 159 -8.44 -5.95 8.86
C ILE A 159 -8.55 -4.57 8.23
N THR A 160 -9.21 -4.52 7.08
CA THR A 160 -9.38 -3.26 6.35
C THR A 160 -10.86 -2.89 6.32
N ALA A 161 -11.14 -1.61 6.55
CA ALA A 161 -12.45 -1.02 6.38
C ALA A 161 -12.36 0.23 5.52
N GLU A 162 -13.44 0.59 4.85
CA GLU A 162 -13.52 1.82 4.06
C GLU A 162 -14.81 2.58 4.34
N ALA A 163 -14.73 3.90 4.25
CA ALA A 163 -15.87 4.79 4.07
C ALA A 163 -15.75 5.43 2.67
N PHE A 164 -16.63 5.01 1.76
CA PHE A 164 -16.62 5.46 0.36
C PHE A 164 -17.70 6.52 0.13
N TYR A 165 -17.30 7.74 -0.21
CA TYR A 165 -18.20 8.85 -0.50
C TYR A 165 -18.51 8.91 -2.00
N ARG A 166 -19.80 9.08 -2.31
CA ARG A 166 -20.31 9.20 -3.69
C ARG A 166 -20.89 10.59 -3.99
N TYR A 167 -21.45 11.24 -2.99
CA TYR A 167 -22.10 12.54 -3.08
C TYR A 167 -22.26 13.17 -1.68
N PRO A 168 -22.16 14.50 -1.53
CA PRO A 168 -21.64 15.48 -2.50
C PRO A 168 -20.12 15.39 -2.68
N LEU A 169 -19.45 14.57 -1.86
CA LEU A 169 -18.03 14.29 -1.98
C LEU A 169 -17.81 12.98 -2.73
N VAL A 170 -16.75 12.93 -3.50
CA VAL A 170 -16.19 11.70 -4.05
C VAL A 170 -14.83 11.47 -3.41
N GLY A 171 -14.62 10.25 -2.91
CA GLY A 171 -13.38 9.92 -2.23
C GLY A 171 -13.53 8.72 -1.30
N ARG A 172 -12.42 8.28 -0.73
CA ARG A 172 -12.42 7.18 0.23
C ARG A 172 -11.50 7.45 1.40
N ILE A 173 -11.93 6.97 2.55
CA ILE A 173 -11.14 6.93 3.77
C ILE A 173 -11.00 5.47 4.17
N ILE A 174 -9.76 4.99 4.25
CA ILE A 174 -9.44 3.60 4.54
C ILE A 174 -8.91 3.49 5.96
N PHE A 175 -9.34 2.46 6.67
CA PHE A 175 -8.90 2.11 8.01
C PHE A 175 -8.19 0.77 7.96
N HIS A 176 -6.96 0.71 8.46
CA HIS A 176 -6.16 -0.50 8.57
C HIS A 176 -5.88 -0.79 10.04
N GLN A 177 -6.28 -1.96 10.52
CA GLN A 177 -5.95 -2.43 11.87
C GLN A 177 -5.35 -3.83 11.80
N PRO A 178 -4.26 -4.14 12.53
CA PRO A 178 -3.78 -5.50 12.64
C PRO A 178 -4.87 -6.44 13.18
N ALA A 179 -5.01 -7.63 12.59
CA ALA A 179 -6.05 -8.57 12.99
C ALA A 179 -5.79 -9.19 14.38
N LYS A 180 -4.51 -9.31 14.76
CA LYS A 180 -4.06 -9.78 16.07
C LYS A 180 -2.79 -9.03 16.47
N PRO A 181 -2.66 -8.51 17.70
CA PRO A 181 -3.68 -8.52 18.75
C PRO A 181 -4.89 -7.63 18.38
N TYR A 182 -6.07 -7.96 18.90
CA TYR A 182 -7.34 -7.28 18.60
C TYR A 182 -7.41 -5.80 19.03
N PHE A 183 -6.41 -5.33 19.77
CA PHE A 183 -6.26 -3.96 20.28
C PHE A 183 -5.14 -3.19 19.58
N GLY A 184 -4.75 -3.61 18.37
CA GLY A 184 -3.80 -2.88 17.54
C GLY A 184 -4.28 -1.46 17.20
N GLU A 185 -3.33 -0.58 16.89
CA GLU A 185 -3.63 0.76 16.41
C GLU A 185 -4.26 0.74 15.02
N THR A 186 -5.12 1.72 14.75
CA THR A 186 -5.78 1.88 13.47
C THR A 186 -5.11 2.99 12.69
N THR A 187 -4.54 2.65 11.53
CA THR A 187 -4.06 3.63 10.56
C THR A 187 -5.23 4.08 9.69
N ILE A 188 -5.42 5.38 9.56
CA ILE A 188 -6.45 6.00 8.74
C ILE A 188 -5.78 6.69 7.55
N LEU A 189 -6.10 6.28 6.34
CA LEU A 189 -5.64 6.90 5.11
C LEU A 189 -6.82 7.62 4.45
N VAL A 190 -6.77 8.95 4.43
CA VAL A 190 -7.63 9.74 3.55
C VAL A 190 -6.97 9.75 2.19
N GLU A 191 -7.57 9.04 1.23
CA GLU A 191 -6.98 8.90 -0.09
C GLU A 191 -7.15 10.10 -1.01
N GLY A 192 -8.10 10.95 -0.66
CA GLY A 192 -8.52 12.08 -1.46
C GLY A 192 -10.02 12.27 -1.29
N LEU A 193 -10.41 13.52 -1.06
CA LEU A 193 -11.78 13.97 -0.99
C LEU A 193 -11.92 15.14 -1.96
N VAL A 194 -12.89 15.06 -2.86
CA VAL A 194 -13.15 16.12 -3.83
C VAL A 194 -14.64 16.40 -3.92
N TYR A 195 -15.02 17.66 -4.10
CA TYR A 195 -16.40 18.02 -4.41
C TYR A 195 -16.82 17.43 -5.76
N SER A 196 -17.99 16.80 -5.79
CA SER A 196 -18.58 16.18 -7.00
C SER A 196 -19.79 16.91 -7.54
N ASP A 197 -20.37 17.79 -6.73
CA ASP A 197 -21.53 18.63 -7.04
C ASP A 197 -21.15 19.98 -7.66
N GLY A 198 -19.85 20.28 -7.75
CA GLY A 198 -19.34 21.54 -8.30
C GLY A 198 -19.62 22.76 -7.43
N THR A 199 -20.00 22.59 -6.17
CA THR A 199 -20.33 23.71 -5.26
C THR A 199 -19.12 24.54 -4.89
N SER A 200 -17.94 23.92 -4.86
CA SER A 200 -16.68 24.61 -4.67
C SER A 200 -15.68 24.14 -5.71
N LEU A 201 -15.11 25.10 -6.45
CA LEU A 201 -13.97 24.89 -7.34
C LEU A 201 -12.63 25.05 -6.60
N ASN A 202 -12.67 25.65 -5.41
CA ASN A 202 -11.50 25.88 -4.56
C ASN A 202 -11.41 24.80 -3.48
N THR A 203 -10.18 24.48 -3.07
CA THR A 203 -9.94 23.64 -1.89
C THR A 203 -10.43 24.34 -0.64
N THR A 204 -11.13 23.60 0.20
CA THR A 204 -11.68 24.06 1.49
C THR A 204 -11.01 23.32 2.63
N HIS A 205 -10.88 24.00 3.77
CA HIS A 205 -10.17 23.53 4.94
C HIS A 205 -11.10 23.47 6.15
N GLU A 206 -10.58 22.95 7.27
CA GLU A 206 -11.26 22.98 8.58
C GLU A 206 -12.56 22.17 8.64
N HIS A 207 -12.67 21.10 7.84
CA HIS A 207 -13.82 20.22 7.89
C HIS A 207 -13.75 19.30 9.11
N ARG A 208 -14.67 19.49 10.06
CA ARG A 208 -14.90 18.51 11.11
C ARG A 208 -15.38 17.20 10.52
N TRP A 209 -15.09 16.12 11.21
CA TRP A 209 -15.44 14.76 10.86
C TRP A 209 -15.50 13.88 12.11
N GLY A 210 -16.33 12.85 12.06
CA GLY A 210 -16.53 11.94 13.18
C GLY A 210 -17.33 10.71 12.81
N ILE A 211 -17.27 9.70 13.66
CA ILE A 211 -18.03 8.45 13.53
C ILE A 211 -19.29 8.59 14.36
N HIS A 212 -20.43 8.25 13.77
CA HIS A 212 -21.75 8.32 14.39
C HIS A 212 -22.37 6.94 14.51
N ILE A 213 -23.25 6.76 15.48
CA ILE A 213 -23.68 5.45 15.96
C ILE A 213 -24.44 4.60 14.91
N ASN A 214 -25.25 5.23 14.06
CA ASN A 214 -26.09 4.54 13.09
C ASN A 214 -25.43 4.50 11.70
N PRO A 215 -25.72 3.47 10.88
CA PRO A 215 -25.42 3.55 9.44
C PRO A 215 -26.15 4.76 8.82
N PRO A 216 -25.60 5.38 7.76
CA PRO A 216 -26.27 6.46 7.09
C PRO A 216 -27.55 5.94 6.43
N GLY A 217 -28.64 6.68 6.61
CA GLY A 217 -29.93 6.46 5.94
C GLY A 217 -29.93 7.00 4.52
N LYS A 218 -31.13 7.17 3.95
CA LYS A 218 -31.32 7.72 2.59
C LYS A 218 -31.29 9.26 2.56
N ASP A 219 -31.03 9.90 3.69
CA ASP A 219 -31.00 11.35 3.88
C ASP A 219 -29.68 11.99 3.45
N TYR A 220 -28.70 11.22 2.94
CA TYR A 220 -27.47 11.81 2.40
C TYR A 220 -27.71 12.69 1.16
N PHE A 221 -28.82 12.50 0.43
CA PHE A 221 -29.28 13.40 -0.64
C PHE A 221 -30.16 14.55 -0.15
N ASN A 222 -30.67 14.50 1.09
CA ASN A 222 -31.49 15.56 1.63
C ASN A 222 -30.61 16.79 1.88
N TRP A 223 -30.94 17.93 1.28
CA TRP A 223 -30.15 19.15 1.41
C TRP A 223 -30.26 19.77 2.81
N THR A 224 -31.45 19.82 3.41
CA THR A 224 -31.68 20.54 4.68
C THR A 224 -31.51 19.69 5.93
N ALA A 225 -31.59 18.36 5.79
CA ALA A 225 -31.44 17.41 6.88
C ALA A 225 -30.47 16.28 6.49
N ARG A 226 -29.31 16.67 5.95
CA ARG A 226 -28.33 15.70 5.46
C ARG A 226 -27.73 14.89 6.60
N CYS A 227 -27.68 13.57 6.45
CA CYS A 227 -26.97 12.67 7.36
C CYS A 227 -27.40 12.76 8.84
N VAL A 228 -28.63 13.20 9.11
CA VAL A 228 -29.20 13.27 10.46
C VAL A 228 -29.48 11.86 11.00
N SER A 229 -29.83 10.92 10.11
CA SER A 229 -30.06 9.50 10.40
C SER A 229 -28.88 8.80 11.08
N ALA A 230 -27.65 9.27 10.82
CA ALA A 230 -26.42 8.81 11.47
C ALA A 230 -26.48 8.91 13.00
N GLY A 231 -27.28 9.85 13.53
CA GLY A 231 -27.50 10.03 14.95
C GLY A 231 -26.35 10.77 15.65
N ALA A 232 -26.18 10.47 16.93
CA ALA A 232 -25.14 11.05 17.78
C ALA A 232 -23.74 10.51 17.46
N VAL A 233 -22.71 11.24 17.92
CA VAL A 233 -21.32 10.80 17.84
C VAL A 233 -21.16 9.48 18.60
N PHE A 234 -20.36 8.57 18.06
CA PHE A 234 -20.16 7.26 18.63
C PHE A 234 -19.31 7.34 19.91
N ASN A 235 -19.97 7.19 21.05
CA ASN A 235 -19.36 7.29 22.38
C ASN A 235 -19.64 6.02 23.21
N PRO A 236 -19.01 4.87 22.88
CA PRO A 236 -19.31 3.59 23.51
C PRO A 236 -19.01 3.57 25.02
N TYR A 237 -18.03 4.37 25.45
CA TYR A 237 -17.60 4.45 26.85
C TYR A 237 -18.36 5.53 27.65
N LYS A 238 -19.33 6.22 27.04
CA LYS A 238 -20.12 7.30 27.66
C LYS A 238 -19.23 8.38 28.32
N VAL A 239 -18.14 8.72 27.64
CA VAL A 239 -17.22 9.78 28.06
C VAL A 239 -17.97 11.10 28.17
N ASN A 240 -17.69 11.90 29.19
CA ASN A 240 -18.24 13.24 29.29
C ASN A 240 -17.56 14.16 28.27
N GLU A 241 -18.31 14.52 27.22
CA GLU A 241 -17.83 15.27 26.06
C GLU A 241 -17.36 16.68 26.42
N THR A 242 -17.90 17.29 27.48
CA THR A 242 -17.50 18.64 27.88
C THR A 242 -16.15 18.70 28.60
N VAL A 243 -15.71 17.56 29.16
CA VAL A 243 -14.48 17.47 29.95
C VAL A 243 -13.37 16.80 29.14
N ASN A 244 -13.68 15.68 28.48
CA ASN A 244 -12.70 14.83 27.80
C ASN A 244 -13.13 14.48 26.36
N ALA A 245 -13.43 15.50 25.54
CA ALA A 245 -13.79 15.31 24.14
C ALA A 245 -12.78 14.44 23.35
N GLU A 246 -11.48 14.57 23.63
CA GLU A 246 -10.41 13.75 23.03
C GLU A 246 -10.51 12.25 23.33
N SER A 247 -11.25 11.85 24.37
CA SER A 247 -11.46 10.44 24.71
C SER A 247 -12.71 9.84 24.05
N VAL A 248 -13.51 10.65 23.35
CA VAL A 248 -14.70 10.19 22.64
C VAL A 248 -14.28 9.47 21.36
N VAL A 249 -14.54 8.15 21.29
CA VAL A 249 -14.06 7.28 20.19
C VAL A 249 -14.41 7.85 18.81
N GLY A 250 -15.65 8.31 18.63
CA GLY A 250 -16.15 8.82 17.37
C GLY A 250 -15.80 10.28 17.06
N ASP A 251 -15.27 11.07 18.01
CA ASP A 251 -14.90 12.46 17.73
C ASP A 251 -13.49 12.54 17.14
N LEU A 252 -13.42 12.32 15.82
CA LEU A 252 -12.14 12.35 15.12
C LEU A 252 -11.59 13.77 14.96
N SER A 253 -12.41 14.80 15.04
CA SER A 253 -11.95 16.20 14.85
C SER A 253 -11.18 16.73 16.03
N THR A 254 -11.58 16.31 17.24
CA THR A 254 -10.84 16.69 18.45
C THR A 254 -9.61 15.79 18.65
N ARG A 255 -9.68 14.52 18.21
CA ARG A 255 -8.57 13.56 18.34
C ARG A 255 -7.48 13.74 17.29
N LEU A 256 -7.86 14.18 16.10
CA LEU A 256 -6.99 14.41 14.95
C LEU A 256 -7.12 15.85 14.46
N ILE A 257 -6.54 16.13 13.29
CA ILE A 257 -6.74 17.41 12.62
C ILE A 257 -8.04 17.39 11.80
N HIS A 258 -8.53 18.57 11.48
CA HIS A 258 -9.62 18.75 10.53
C HIS A 258 -9.21 18.33 9.11
N LEU A 259 -10.20 17.90 8.32
CA LEU A 259 -9.98 17.47 6.95
C LEU A 259 -9.89 18.67 6.00
N VAL A 260 -9.19 18.43 4.90
CA VAL A 260 -9.16 19.28 3.71
C VAL A 260 -9.96 18.58 2.62
N ILE A 261 -10.77 19.33 1.89
CA ILE A 261 -11.55 18.82 0.75
C ILE A 261 -11.12 19.59 -0.50
N SER A 262 -10.67 18.86 -1.50
CA SER A 262 -10.17 19.43 -2.75
C SER A 262 -11.32 19.99 -3.60
N GLY A 263 -11.13 21.17 -4.19
CA GLY A 263 -12.10 21.75 -5.12
C GLY A 263 -12.10 21.10 -6.51
N SER A 264 -11.02 20.39 -6.87
CA SER A 264 -10.91 19.72 -8.16
C SER A 264 -10.07 18.44 -8.08
N LYS A 265 -10.24 17.55 -9.07
CA LYS A 265 -9.44 16.31 -9.18
C LYS A 265 -7.93 16.58 -9.32
N ARG A 266 -7.52 17.73 -9.87
CA ARG A 266 -6.10 18.12 -9.99
C ARG A 266 -5.48 18.41 -8.61
N ALA A 267 -6.27 18.99 -7.72
CA ALA A 267 -5.90 19.32 -6.34
C ALA A 267 -6.15 18.16 -5.35
N ILE A 268 -6.51 16.95 -5.80
CA ILE A 268 -6.86 15.83 -4.90
C ILE A 268 -5.73 15.45 -3.93
N HIS A 269 -4.49 15.73 -4.31
CA HIS A 269 -3.33 15.48 -3.48
C HIS A 269 -3.33 16.31 -2.18
N GLU A 270 -4.02 17.46 -2.15
CA GLU A 270 -4.11 18.36 -0.98
C GLU A 270 -4.99 17.78 0.13
N SER A 271 -5.96 16.93 -0.20
CA SER A 271 -6.82 16.26 0.79
C SER A 271 -6.24 14.95 1.31
N ARG A 272 -5.12 14.48 0.75
CA ARG A 272 -4.48 13.23 1.17
C ARG A 272 -3.76 13.39 2.50
N THR A 273 -4.15 12.57 3.46
CA THR A 273 -3.57 12.59 4.81
C THR A 273 -3.55 11.19 5.41
N LEU A 274 -2.57 10.92 6.28
CA LEU A 274 -2.44 9.66 7.00
C LEU A 274 -2.33 9.90 8.50
N PHE A 275 -3.18 9.21 9.25
CA PHE A 275 -3.24 9.26 10.71
C PHE A 275 -3.01 7.87 11.30
N THR A 276 -2.55 7.85 12.55
CA THR A 276 -2.52 6.64 13.38
C THR A 276 -3.23 6.98 14.68
N LEU A 277 -4.23 6.18 15.04
CA LEU A 277 -4.99 6.33 16.27
C LEU A 277 -5.00 5.03 17.05
N ASP A 278 -4.87 5.16 18.36
CA ASP A 278 -5.25 4.15 19.33
C ASP A 278 -6.78 4.15 19.53
N ASN A 279 -7.31 3.09 20.15
CA ASN A 279 -8.72 3.01 20.57
C ASN A 279 -9.75 3.36 19.47
N LEU A 280 -9.52 2.91 18.24
CA LEU A 280 -10.46 3.00 17.12
C LEU A 280 -10.70 1.60 16.50
N PRO A 281 -11.35 0.70 17.24
CA PRO A 281 -11.37 -0.72 16.90
C PRO A 281 -12.18 -1.02 15.64
N LEU A 282 -11.65 -1.88 14.76
CA LEU A 282 -12.38 -2.48 13.64
C LEU A 282 -13.02 -3.82 14.01
N THR A 283 -12.72 -4.36 15.19
CA THR A 283 -13.27 -5.62 15.70
C THR A 283 -13.81 -5.51 17.12
N GLY A 284 -14.50 -6.55 17.57
CA GLY A 284 -15.07 -6.60 18.92
C GLY A 284 -16.34 -5.76 19.09
N LEU A 285 -16.80 -5.65 20.34
CA LEU A 285 -18.09 -5.04 20.70
C LEU A 285 -18.19 -3.56 20.31
N ASN A 286 -17.07 -2.83 20.45
CA ASN A 286 -17.00 -1.39 20.16
C ASN A 286 -16.56 -1.08 18.73
N SER A 287 -16.60 -2.08 17.83
CA SER A 287 -16.19 -1.91 16.44
C SER A 287 -16.90 -0.74 15.75
N ILE A 288 -16.16 0.04 14.98
CA ILE A 288 -16.71 1.11 14.14
C ILE A 288 -17.35 0.59 12.84
N LEU A 289 -17.22 -0.71 12.54
CA LEU A 289 -17.85 -1.30 11.35
C LEU A 289 -19.37 -1.17 11.42
N GLY A 290 -19.97 -0.86 10.27
CA GLY A 290 -21.43 -0.68 10.13
C GLY A 290 -21.94 0.70 10.56
N LYS A 291 -21.12 1.51 11.23
CA LYS A 291 -21.43 2.89 11.61
C LYS A 291 -21.26 3.84 10.44
N SER A 292 -21.63 5.10 10.60
CA SER A 292 -21.39 6.13 9.58
C SER A 292 -20.19 6.99 9.94
N LEU A 293 -19.35 7.29 8.97
CA LEU A 293 -18.40 8.40 9.02
C LEU A 293 -19.12 9.63 8.45
N VAL A 294 -19.12 10.73 9.19
CA VAL A 294 -19.77 12.00 8.83
C VAL A 294 -18.70 13.06 8.71
N ILE A 295 -18.76 13.84 7.64
CA ILE A 295 -17.94 15.04 7.41
C ILE A 295 -18.87 16.24 7.49
N PHE A 296 -18.42 17.28 8.15
CA PHE A 296 -19.13 18.52 8.40
C PHE A 296 -18.49 19.66 7.60
N ASP A 297 -19.27 20.71 7.41
CA ASP A 297 -18.85 21.96 6.79
C ASP A 297 -19.58 23.08 7.52
N ASP A 298 -18.84 23.71 8.43
CA ASP A 298 -19.31 24.80 9.31
C ASP A 298 -19.35 26.15 8.58
N HIS A 299 -18.66 26.24 7.43
CA HIS A 299 -18.63 27.42 6.57
C HIS A 299 -19.72 27.39 5.49
N GLY A 300 -20.44 26.28 5.38
CA GLY A 300 -21.51 26.09 4.41
C GLY A 300 -22.79 26.90 4.71
N PRO A 301 -23.78 26.86 3.80
CA PRO A 301 -25.05 27.56 4.00
C PRO A 301 -25.78 27.08 5.25
N LYS A 302 -26.14 27.99 6.16
CA LYS A 302 -26.85 27.66 7.42
C LYS A 302 -28.13 26.83 7.21
N ALA A 303 -28.83 27.03 6.10
CA ALA A 303 -30.05 26.29 5.76
C ALA A 303 -29.82 24.80 5.43
N ARG A 304 -28.58 24.41 5.07
CA ARG A 304 -28.18 23.01 4.83
C ARG A 304 -27.99 22.24 6.14
N GLY A 305 -27.71 22.94 7.23
CA GLY A 305 -27.07 22.37 8.41
C GLY A 305 -25.56 22.19 8.22
N ASP A 306 -24.89 21.67 9.24
CA ASP A 306 -23.43 21.51 9.26
C ASP A 306 -22.96 20.23 8.55
N ARG A 307 -23.73 19.14 8.61
CA ARG A 307 -23.38 17.84 7.99
C ARG A 307 -23.27 17.90 6.46
N LEU A 308 -22.05 17.79 5.95
CA LEU A 308 -21.73 17.87 4.52
C LEU A 308 -21.98 16.55 3.79
N ALA A 309 -21.47 15.46 4.35
CA ALA A 309 -21.52 14.14 3.73
C ALA A 309 -21.45 13.05 4.79
N CYS A 310 -21.97 11.87 4.47
CA CYS A 310 -21.79 10.68 5.31
C CYS A 310 -21.67 9.43 4.45
N SER A 311 -20.95 8.45 4.97
CA SER A 311 -20.85 7.13 4.35
C SER A 311 -20.77 6.04 5.40
N LYS A 312 -21.21 4.84 5.04
CA LYS A 312 -21.14 3.67 5.92
C LYS A 312 -19.71 3.15 5.93
N ILE A 313 -19.20 2.85 7.11
CA ILE A 313 -17.91 2.17 7.29
C ILE A 313 -18.16 0.68 7.04
N THR A 314 -17.59 0.14 5.98
CA THR A 314 -17.75 -1.25 5.55
C THR A 314 -16.41 -1.98 5.52
N SER A 315 -16.40 -3.26 5.88
CA SER A 315 -15.20 -4.09 5.74
C SER A 315 -14.88 -4.33 4.27
N ILE A 316 -13.60 -4.24 3.92
CA ILE A 316 -13.09 -4.69 2.62
C ILE A 316 -12.17 -5.88 2.82
N PHE A 317 -12.26 -6.83 1.89
CA PHE A 317 -11.45 -8.03 1.93
C PHE A 317 -10.27 -7.91 0.97
N ARG A 318 -9.15 -8.52 1.35
CA ARG A 318 -8.00 -8.70 0.45
C ARG A 318 -8.42 -9.41 -0.82
N ARG A 319 -7.72 -9.13 -1.92
CA ARG A 319 -7.88 -9.91 -3.16
C ARG A 319 -6.96 -11.11 -3.15
N LYS A 320 -7.46 -12.21 -3.71
CA LYS A 320 -6.70 -13.45 -3.91
C LYS A 320 -7.03 -14.00 -5.29
N ALA A 321 -6.02 -14.21 -6.11
CA ALA A 321 -6.12 -14.89 -7.41
C ALA A 321 -5.44 -16.26 -7.30
N VAL A 322 -6.04 -17.29 -7.90
CA VAL A 322 -5.56 -18.67 -7.80
C VAL A 322 -5.55 -19.32 -9.17
N ALA A 323 -4.38 -19.75 -9.63
CA ALA A 323 -4.22 -20.66 -10.76
C ALA A 323 -4.12 -22.09 -10.21
N ARG A 324 -5.04 -22.97 -10.60
CA ARG A 324 -5.11 -24.36 -10.08
C ARG A 324 -5.61 -25.41 -11.09
N ASN A 325 -6.16 -24.95 -12.21
CA ASN A 325 -6.62 -25.81 -13.29
C ASN A 325 -5.57 -25.72 -14.39
N TRP A 326 -4.98 -26.85 -14.75
CA TRP A 326 -3.91 -26.97 -15.73
C TRP A 326 -4.46 -27.66 -16.99
N PHE A 327 -4.07 -27.18 -18.17
CA PHE A 327 -4.64 -27.63 -19.43
C PHE A 327 -3.54 -27.99 -20.41
N GLY A 328 -3.61 -29.19 -20.99
CA GLY A 328 -2.67 -29.61 -22.02
C GLY A 328 -3.21 -29.33 -23.42
N ASN A 329 -2.30 -29.13 -24.37
CA ASN A 329 -2.61 -29.00 -25.79
C ASN A 329 -2.94 -30.37 -26.41
N GLY A 330 -4.09 -30.95 -26.03
CA GLY A 330 -4.57 -32.26 -26.51
C GLY A 330 -3.97 -33.47 -25.80
N PHE A 331 -3.20 -33.27 -24.71
CA PHE A 331 -2.59 -34.32 -23.90
C PHE A 331 -2.92 -34.12 -22.41
N PRO A 332 -2.95 -35.20 -21.59
CA PRO A 332 -3.14 -35.08 -20.15
C PRO A 332 -1.95 -34.36 -19.50
N THR A 333 -2.23 -33.42 -18.59
CA THR A 333 -1.19 -32.73 -17.82
C THR A 333 -0.81 -33.55 -16.58
N SER A 334 0.48 -33.79 -16.36
CA SER A 334 1.00 -34.33 -15.11
C SER A 334 1.02 -33.30 -13.98
N VAL A 335 1.01 -32.01 -14.32
CA VAL A 335 1.06 -30.89 -13.38
C VAL A 335 -0.21 -30.83 -12.54
N SER A 336 -0.03 -30.74 -11.22
CA SER A 336 -1.09 -30.52 -10.25
C SER A 336 -0.65 -29.49 -9.19
N GLY A 337 -1.60 -29.03 -8.39
CA GLY A 337 -1.36 -28.00 -7.38
C GLY A 337 -1.82 -26.61 -7.82
N LYS A 338 -1.29 -25.56 -7.19
CA LYS A 338 -1.75 -24.18 -7.35
C LYS A 338 -0.65 -23.13 -7.17
N ILE A 339 -0.85 -22.00 -7.84
CA ILE A 339 -0.14 -20.74 -7.57
C ILE A 339 -1.16 -19.72 -7.09
N GLU A 340 -0.88 -19.10 -5.95
CA GLU A 340 -1.76 -18.15 -5.28
C GLU A 340 -1.10 -16.77 -5.22
N PHE A 341 -1.81 -15.76 -5.70
CA PHE A 341 -1.41 -14.35 -5.61
C PHE A 341 -2.34 -13.66 -4.62
N TYR A 342 -1.82 -12.93 -3.65
CA TYR A 342 -2.63 -12.18 -2.71
C TYR A 342 -2.07 -10.78 -2.46
N GLN A 343 -2.98 -9.83 -2.31
CA GLN A 343 -2.64 -8.43 -2.10
C GLN A 343 -3.71 -7.83 -1.17
N GLN A 344 -3.27 -7.27 -0.05
CA GLN A 344 -4.17 -6.78 1.00
C GLN A 344 -4.99 -5.58 0.51
N THR A 345 -4.31 -4.60 -0.05
CA THR A 345 -4.86 -3.43 -0.75
C THR A 345 -3.91 -3.09 -1.88
N GLU A 346 -4.35 -2.25 -2.81
CA GLU A 346 -3.52 -1.75 -3.92
C GLU A 346 -2.23 -1.02 -3.47
N TYR A 347 -2.10 -0.59 -2.21
CA TYR A 347 -0.89 0.04 -1.68
C TYR A 347 0.20 -0.95 -1.24
N GLY A 348 -0.16 -2.24 -1.12
CA GLY A 348 0.77 -3.30 -0.75
C GLY A 348 1.39 -3.95 -1.97
N ILE A 349 2.58 -4.53 -1.82
CA ILE A 349 3.16 -5.44 -2.82
C ILE A 349 2.34 -6.73 -2.91
N THR A 350 2.36 -7.40 -4.07
CA THR A 350 1.66 -8.68 -4.24
C THR A 350 2.54 -9.82 -3.72
N ASP A 351 1.96 -10.68 -2.89
CA ASP A 351 2.60 -11.89 -2.40
C ASP A 351 2.20 -13.10 -3.25
N ILE A 352 3.11 -14.05 -3.36
CA ILE A 352 3.01 -15.22 -4.23
C ILE A 352 3.37 -16.46 -3.43
N GLU A 353 2.47 -17.44 -3.45
CA GLU A 353 2.67 -18.77 -2.88
C GLU A 353 2.52 -19.82 -3.98
N MET A 354 3.46 -20.75 -4.05
CA MET A 354 3.48 -21.81 -5.04
C MET A 354 3.46 -23.15 -4.32
N ASN A 355 2.55 -24.03 -4.73
CA ASN A 355 2.52 -25.42 -4.31
C ASN A 355 2.16 -26.26 -5.53
N ILE A 356 3.17 -26.79 -6.22
CA ILE A 356 3.03 -27.41 -7.54
C ILE A 356 3.77 -28.75 -7.53
N GLU A 357 3.16 -29.77 -8.14
CA GLU A 357 3.68 -31.13 -8.23
C GLU A 357 3.54 -31.65 -9.66
N GLY A 358 4.28 -32.70 -10.00
CA GLY A 358 4.23 -33.30 -11.34
C GLY A 358 4.88 -32.44 -12.41
N LEU A 359 5.88 -31.65 -12.03
CA LEU A 359 6.67 -30.84 -12.95
C LEU A 359 7.61 -31.77 -13.75
N GLU A 360 7.47 -31.78 -15.07
CA GLU A 360 8.33 -32.58 -15.96
C GLU A 360 8.90 -31.68 -17.05
N ASP A 361 10.23 -31.55 -17.08
CA ASP A 361 10.95 -30.75 -18.08
C ASP A 361 10.47 -29.28 -18.20
N ILE A 362 10.03 -28.67 -17.10
CA ILE A 362 9.57 -27.28 -17.12
C ILE A 362 10.78 -26.36 -16.97
N GLY A 363 11.01 -25.53 -17.99
CA GLY A 363 11.99 -24.45 -17.92
C GLY A 363 11.36 -23.19 -17.35
N ASP A 364 10.41 -22.65 -18.12
CA ASP A 364 9.84 -21.33 -17.87
C ASP A 364 8.35 -21.40 -17.48
N TYR A 365 7.90 -20.36 -16.81
CA TYR A 365 6.53 -20.13 -16.38
C TYR A 365 6.23 -18.65 -16.39
N GLN A 366 5.08 -18.30 -16.94
CA GLN A 366 4.75 -16.91 -17.23
C GLN A 366 3.24 -16.69 -17.28
N ILE A 367 2.84 -15.45 -17.01
CA ILE A 367 1.47 -14.96 -17.15
C ILE A 367 1.33 -14.36 -18.55
N THR A 368 0.34 -14.82 -19.30
CA THR A 368 0.07 -14.40 -20.68
C THR A 368 -1.04 -13.33 -20.71
N LYS A 369 -1.42 -12.86 -21.90
CA LYS A 369 -2.34 -11.70 -22.01
C LYS A 369 -3.81 -12.08 -21.89
N THR A 370 -4.21 -13.28 -22.26
CA THR A 370 -5.61 -13.72 -22.29
C THR A 370 -5.85 -14.92 -21.37
N PRO A 371 -7.12 -15.20 -21.00
CA PRO A 371 -7.46 -16.39 -20.24
C PRO A 371 -7.47 -17.65 -21.13
N VAL A 372 -7.35 -18.82 -20.50
CA VAL A 372 -7.51 -20.11 -21.16
C VAL A 372 -8.96 -20.29 -21.64
N LEU A 373 -9.13 -20.75 -22.88
CA LEU A 373 -10.42 -21.16 -23.44
C LEU A 373 -10.49 -22.68 -23.53
N GLU A 374 -11.15 -23.31 -22.55
CA GLU A 374 -11.21 -24.77 -22.38
C GLU A 374 -11.85 -25.52 -23.57
N ILE A 375 -12.64 -24.81 -24.40
CA ILE A 375 -13.30 -25.39 -25.56
C ILE A 375 -12.36 -25.66 -26.74
N LEU A 376 -11.13 -25.13 -26.70
CA LEU A 376 -10.15 -25.31 -27.76
C LEU A 376 -9.39 -26.61 -27.57
N GLU A 377 -9.03 -27.27 -28.68
CA GLU A 377 -8.16 -28.45 -28.68
C GLU A 377 -6.74 -28.12 -28.20
N PHE A 378 -6.26 -26.92 -28.54
CA PHE A 378 -4.93 -26.41 -28.19
C PHE A 378 -5.05 -25.07 -27.42
N PRO A 379 -5.54 -25.10 -26.18
CA PRO A 379 -5.87 -23.89 -25.42
C PRO A 379 -4.65 -23.07 -24.98
N CYS A 380 -3.47 -23.69 -24.89
CA CYS A 380 -2.23 -23.10 -24.36
C CYS A 380 -1.27 -22.59 -25.44
N GLU A 381 -1.68 -22.64 -26.71
CA GLU A 381 -0.89 -22.13 -27.84
C GLU A 381 -0.65 -20.62 -27.80
N GLU A 382 0.47 -20.20 -28.40
CA GLU A 382 0.84 -18.77 -28.47
C GLU A 382 -0.20 -17.93 -29.21
N THR A 383 -0.82 -18.49 -30.25
CA THR A 383 -1.85 -17.80 -31.03
C THR A 383 -3.12 -17.53 -30.22
N THR A 384 -3.38 -18.32 -29.18
CA THR A 384 -4.55 -18.22 -28.30
C THR A 384 -4.28 -17.33 -27.10
N LEU A 385 -3.14 -17.55 -26.44
CA LEU A 385 -2.78 -16.89 -25.18
C LEU A 385 -1.98 -15.60 -25.37
N TYR A 386 -1.50 -15.37 -26.60
CA TYR A 386 -0.54 -14.34 -26.98
C TYR A 386 0.77 -14.45 -26.16
N GLY A 387 1.63 -13.44 -26.29
CA GLY A 387 2.90 -13.39 -25.55
C GLY A 387 2.75 -13.02 -24.07
N VAL A 388 3.89 -12.86 -23.40
CA VAL A 388 4.00 -12.48 -21.99
C VAL A 388 3.26 -11.18 -21.69
N TYR A 389 2.57 -11.14 -20.55
CA TYR A 389 1.92 -9.94 -20.10
C TYR A 389 2.94 -8.86 -19.72
N ASN A 390 2.93 -7.75 -20.46
CA ASN A 390 3.89 -6.65 -20.30
C ASN A 390 3.20 -5.28 -20.44
N PRO A 391 2.40 -4.84 -19.44
CA PRO A 391 1.66 -3.59 -19.52
C PRO A 391 2.54 -2.34 -19.50
N HIS A 392 3.76 -2.44 -18.98
CA HIS A 392 4.69 -1.31 -18.85
C HIS A 392 5.77 -1.30 -19.94
N SER A 393 5.64 -2.16 -20.96
CA SER A 393 6.62 -2.28 -22.06
C SER A 393 8.06 -2.43 -21.56
N ALA A 394 8.25 -3.17 -20.46
CA ALA A 394 9.56 -3.47 -19.91
C ALA A 394 10.41 -4.19 -20.96
N ASN A 395 11.71 -3.85 -21.04
CA ASN A 395 12.62 -4.40 -22.04
C ASN A 395 13.58 -5.42 -21.39
N PRO A 396 13.37 -6.73 -21.61
CA PRO A 396 14.20 -7.78 -21.01
C PRO A 396 15.67 -7.71 -21.41
N GLN A 397 15.99 -7.16 -22.59
CA GLN A 397 17.38 -7.06 -23.04
C GLN A 397 18.18 -6.01 -22.24
N LEU A 398 17.50 -4.99 -21.71
CA LEU A 398 18.11 -4.03 -20.79
C LEU A 398 18.31 -4.67 -19.42
N ALA A 399 17.35 -5.46 -18.95
CA ALA A 399 17.44 -6.22 -17.71
C ALA A 399 18.63 -7.20 -17.70
N ALA A 400 18.90 -7.91 -18.80
CA ALA A 400 20.02 -8.85 -18.91
C ALA A 400 21.42 -8.20 -18.82
N ARG A 401 21.53 -6.88 -19.06
CA ARG A 401 22.79 -6.12 -18.95
C ARG A 401 23.14 -5.79 -17.51
N HIS A 402 22.17 -5.78 -16.61
CA HIS A 402 22.36 -5.56 -15.18
C HIS A 402 22.35 -6.93 -14.48
N GLN A 403 23.45 -7.32 -13.84
CA GLN A 403 23.48 -8.52 -13.00
C GLN A 403 22.47 -8.33 -11.86
N GLY A 404 21.30 -9.00 -11.96
CA GLY A 404 20.21 -8.90 -11.00
C GLY A 404 19.13 -7.88 -11.37
N ALA A 405 18.28 -8.23 -12.34
CA ALA A 405 17.13 -7.41 -12.74
C ALA A 405 16.07 -7.36 -11.63
N THR A 406 15.48 -6.18 -11.43
CA THR A 406 14.36 -5.99 -10.48
C THR A 406 13.01 -6.19 -11.17
N PRO A 407 11.92 -6.47 -10.43
CA PRO A 407 10.60 -6.78 -11.01
C PRO A 407 10.00 -5.70 -11.92
N ASP A 408 10.39 -4.44 -11.77
CA ASP A 408 10.01 -3.30 -12.63
C ASP A 408 10.73 -3.32 -14.00
N GLN A 409 11.89 -3.98 -14.10
CA GLN A 409 12.68 -4.07 -15.33
C GLN A 409 12.31 -5.27 -16.21
N LEU A 410 11.54 -6.20 -15.67
CA LEU A 410 11.06 -7.39 -16.35
C LEU A 410 9.56 -7.27 -16.70
N PRO A 411 9.09 -7.97 -17.75
CA PRO A 411 7.67 -8.08 -18.03
C PRO A 411 6.89 -8.51 -16.79
N VAL A 412 5.73 -7.91 -16.53
CA VAL A 412 4.93 -8.24 -15.33
C VAL A 412 4.64 -9.73 -15.23
N GLY A 413 4.37 -10.38 -16.37
CA GLY A 413 4.10 -11.80 -16.46
C GLY A 413 5.32 -12.72 -16.54
N ASP A 414 6.55 -12.22 -16.61
CA ASP A 414 7.75 -13.07 -16.62
C ASP A 414 8.09 -13.54 -15.19
N LEU A 415 7.50 -14.65 -14.77
CA LEU A 415 7.70 -15.17 -13.41
C LEU A 415 9.03 -15.92 -13.28
N SER A 416 9.49 -16.61 -14.32
CA SER A 416 10.79 -17.28 -14.33
C SER A 416 11.96 -16.31 -14.24
N GLY A 417 11.91 -15.19 -14.96
CA GLY A 417 12.93 -14.15 -14.85
C GLY A 417 13.00 -13.53 -13.45
N LYS A 418 11.87 -13.45 -12.75
CA LYS A 418 11.76 -12.83 -11.41
C LYS A 418 12.08 -13.77 -10.26
N PHE A 419 11.66 -15.03 -10.34
CA PHE A 419 11.71 -15.99 -9.22
C PHE A 419 12.59 -17.20 -9.51
N GLY A 420 13.25 -17.23 -10.68
CA GLY A 420 14.08 -18.34 -11.14
C GLY A 420 13.29 -19.38 -11.91
N GLN A 421 13.99 -20.13 -12.77
CA GLN A 421 13.44 -21.22 -13.58
C GLN A 421 13.13 -22.46 -12.73
N LEU A 422 12.27 -23.35 -13.26
CA LEU A 422 11.85 -24.59 -12.58
C LEU A 422 12.57 -25.83 -13.10
N LEU A 423 13.66 -25.66 -13.84
CA LEU A 423 14.39 -26.78 -14.44
C LEU A 423 14.94 -27.71 -13.35
N GLY A 424 14.63 -29.01 -13.48
CA GLY A 424 15.07 -30.06 -12.56
C GLY A 424 14.23 -30.22 -11.29
N TYR A 425 13.19 -29.41 -11.09
CA TYR A 425 12.24 -29.61 -10.00
C TYR A 425 11.11 -30.54 -10.44
N SER A 426 10.78 -31.55 -9.63
CA SER A 426 9.57 -32.38 -9.78
C SER A 426 8.37 -31.83 -9.00
N SER A 427 8.65 -31.05 -7.95
CA SER A 427 7.67 -30.35 -7.12
C SER A 427 8.29 -29.07 -6.56
N VAL A 428 7.47 -28.03 -6.39
CA VAL A 428 7.87 -26.73 -5.85
C VAL A 428 6.88 -26.29 -4.79
N GLN A 429 7.38 -26.14 -3.57
CA GLN A 429 6.68 -25.47 -2.49
C GLN A 429 7.46 -24.23 -2.08
N LYS A 430 6.91 -23.05 -2.36
CA LYS A 430 7.53 -21.75 -2.07
C LYS A 430 6.53 -20.80 -1.45
N VAL A 431 7.00 -20.09 -0.44
CA VAL A 431 6.26 -19.08 0.32
C VAL A 431 7.13 -17.83 0.41
N GLY A 432 6.50 -16.66 0.45
CA GLY A 432 7.18 -15.39 0.69
C GLY A 432 7.78 -14.74 -0.56
N HIS A 433 7.51 -15.28 -1.75
CA HIS A 433 7.78 -14.56 -2.99
C HIS A 433 6.90 -13.31 -3.03
N ASN A 434 7.48 -12.20 -3.45
CA ASN A 434 6.80 -10.93 -3.53
C ASN A 434 7.24 -10.16 -4.78
N ASP A 435 6.32 -9.36 -5.32
CA ASP A 435 6.52 -8.57 -6.52
C ASP A 435 5.97 -7.16 -6.29
N SER A 436 6.83 -6.17 -6.49
CA SER A 436 6.52 -4.74 -6.35
C SER A 436 5.78 -4.16 -7.56
N ASN A 437 5.84 -4.82 -8.71
CA ASN A 437 5.30 -4.37 -9.99
C ASN A 437 4.01 -5.10 -10.39
N LEU A 438 3.88 -6.37 -9.98
CA LEU A 438 2.67 -7.16 -10.23
C LEU A 438 1.51 -6.69 -9.35
N MET A 439 0.36 -6.43 -9.97
CA MET A 439 -0.85 -5.97 -9.31
C MET A 439 -2.01 -6.94 -9.53
N ILE A 440 -2.86 -7.12 -8.52
CA ILE A 440 -4.20 -7.74 -8.66
C ILE A 440 -5.35 -6.73 -8.47
N PHE A 441 -4.99 -5.44 -8.50
CA PHE A 441 -5.89 -4.29 -8.54
C PHE A 441 -5.61 -3.42 -9.77
N GLY A 442 -6.55 -2.54 -10.11
CA GLY A 442 -6.38 -1.59 -11.21
C GLY A 442 -6.46 -2.22 -12.61
N GLN A 443 -6.16 -1.41 -13.63
CA GLN A 443 -6.26 -1.81 -15.04
C GLN A 443 -5.11 -2.73 -15.49
N THR A 444 -3.98 -2.71 -14.78
CA THR A 444 -2.82 -3.56 -15.03
C THR A 444 -2.89 -4.91 -14.30
N SER A 445 -4.08 -5.26 -13.80
CA SER A 445 -4.28 -6.49 -13.03
C SER A 445 -3.95 -7.74 -13.86
N ILE A 446 -3.36 -8.74 -13.19
CA ILE A 446 -3.18 -10.09 -13.75
C ILE A 446 -4.45 -10.96 -13.66
N ILE A 447 -5.49 -10.52 -12.93
CA ILE A 447 -6.74 -11.27 -12.84
C ILE A 447 -7.42 -11.30 -14.21
N GLY A 448 -7.92 -12.48 -14.61
CA GLY A 448 -8.52 -12.70 -15.93
C GLY A 448 -7.51 -13.07 -17.02
N ARG A 449 -6.26 -13.36 -16.64
CA ARG A 449 -5.20 -13.87 -17.51
C ARG A 449 -4.86 -15.31 -17.16
N SER A 450 -4.17 -16.01 -18.06
CA SER A 450 -3.67 -17.36 -17.79
C SER A 450 -2.20 -17.37 -17.38
N LEU A 451 -1.84 -18.42 -16.67
CA LEU A 451 -0.46 -18.78 -16.36
C LEU A 451 -0.13 -20.02 -17.19
N ILE A 452 1.04 -20.03 -17.82
CA ILE A 452 1.52 -21.17 -18.61
C ILE A 452 2.85 -21.66 -18.07
N PHE A 453 3.09 -22.95 -18.24
CA PHE A 453 4.41 -23.57 -18.17
C PHE A 453 4.93 -23.84 -19.58
N VAL A 454 6.25 -23.75 -19.75
CA VAL A 454 6.92 -24.01 -21.02
C VAL A 454 7.99 -25.08 -20.80
N SER A 455 7.91 -26.15 -21.60
CA SER A 455 8.92 -27.20 -21.63
C SER A 455 10.27 -26.65 -22.10
N HIS A 456 11.33 -26.98 -21.35
CA HIS A 456 12.69 -26.59 -21.68
C HIS A 456 13.21 -27.26 -22.95
N THR A 457 12.90 -28.55 -23.17
CA THR A 457 13.41 -29.27 -24.35
C THR A 457 12.53 -29.14 -25.58
N THR A 458 11.20 -29.16 -25.41
CA THR A 458 10.26 -29.25 -26.54
C THR A 458 9.54 -27.93 -26.85
N GLY A 459 9.58 -26.95 -25.95
CA GLY A 459 8.82 -25.70 -26.07
C GLY A 459 7.29 -25.88 -25.95
N ARG A 460 6.83 -27.08 -25.60
CA ARG A 460 5.40 -27.36 -25.33
C ARG A 460 4.88 -26.50 -24.19
N ARG A 461 3.60 -26.16 -24.26
CA ARG A 461 2.92 -25.28 -23.30
C ARG A 461 1.75 -25.99 -22.63
N TRP A 462 1.52 -25.71 -21.35
CA TRP A 462 0.39 -26.21 -20.56
C TRP A 462 0.04 -25.32 -19.37
#